data_AF-R0J7P7-F1
#
_entry.id   AF-R0J7P7-F1
#
_cell.length_a   1.000
_cell.length_b   1.000
_cell.length_c   1.000
_cell.angle_alpha   90.00
_cell.angle_beta   90.00
_cell.angle_gamma   90.00
#
_symmetry.space_group_name_H-M   'P 1'
#
loop_
_entity.id
_entity.type
_entity.pdbx_description
1 polymer ?
#
loop_
_entity_poly.entity_id
_entity_poly.type
_entity_poly.pdbx_seq_one_letter_code
_entity_poly.pdbx_strand_id
1 'polypeptide(L)'
;MSYLPTMEFSYPKRFWPAIDNHLRKAVFERRVKIRLLVGCWPHSKAEMFPFLKSLAAVGDNRTRYSVEVRLFMVPSSEAQARIPYARVNHNKYMVTEKAAYIG
;
A
#
# COMPACT_ATOMS: atom_id res chain seq x y z
N MET A 1 -1.08 -8.90 -3.20
CA MET A 1 -1.33 -8.47 -1.81
C MET A 1 -2.04 -7.13 -1.82
N SER A 2 -3.01 -6.92 -0.94
CA SER A 2 -3.71 -5.64 -0.82
C SER A 2 -3.19 -4.84 0.37
N TYR A 3 -3.06 -3.51 0.22
CA TYR A 3 -2.84 -2.62 1.36
C TYR A 3 -4.18 -2.44 2.09
N LEU A 4 -4.37 -3.13 3.21
CA LEU A 4 -5.59 -3.03 3.99
C LEU A 4 -5.24 -2.89 5.48
N PRO A 5 -5.74 -1.85 6.17
CA PRO A 5 -5.67 -1.76 7.62
C PRO A 5 -6.73 -2.69 8.28
N THR A 6 -6.86 -3.92 7.78
CA THR A 6 -7.78 -4.93 8.27
C THR A 6 -7.10 -6.30 8.30
N MET A 7 -7.56 -7.18 9.17
CA MET A 7 -7.15 -8.58 9.17
C MET A 7 -7.92 -9.31 8.06
N GLU A 8 -7.26 -9.58 6.94
CA GLU A 8 -7.90 -10.20 5.75
C GLU A 8 -8.40 -11.63 6.03
N PHE A 9 -7.67 -12.39 6.85
CA PHE A 9 -7.95 -13.80 7.15
C PHE A 9 -8.57 -14.02 8.53
N SER A 10 -9.19 -13.01 9.14
CA SER A 10 -9.90 -13.15 10.42
C SER A 10 -11.41 -13.26 10.24
N TYR A 11 -12.04 -14.11 11.06
CA TYR A 11 -13.49 -14.18 11.18
C TYR A 11 -13.89 -14.02 12.66
N PRO A 12 -14.65 -12.97 13.02
CA PRO A 12 -15.11 -11.86 12.16
C PRO A 12 -13.94 -11.01 11.61
N LYS A 13 -14.19 -10.26 10.52
CA LYS A 13 -13.22 -9.29 10.01
C LYS A 13 -12.90 -8.26 11.09
N ARG A 14 -11.62 -7.96 11.29
CA ARG A 14 -11.17 -6.99 12.30
C ARG A 14 -10.42 -5.84 11.64
N PHE A 15 -10.66 -4.64 12.14
CA PHE A 15 -9.83 -3.49 11.81
C PHE A 15 -8.48 -3.61 12.52
N TRP A 16 -7.39 -3.40 11.80
CA TRP A 16 -6.03 -3.46 12.30
C TRP A 16 -5.21 -2.30 11.71
N PRO A 17 -5.23 -1.12 12.34
CA PRO A 17 -4.66 0.09 11.76
C PRO A 17 -3.18 0.29 12.11
N ALA A 18 -2.51 -0.68 12.73
CA ALA A 18 -1.19 -0.46 13.34
C ALA A 18 -0.19 0.17 12.36
N ILE A 19 -0.03 -0.41 11.17
CA ILE A 19 0.87 0.13 10.14
C ILE A 19 0.37 1.49 9.62
N ASP A 20 -0.91 1.62 9.27
CA ASP A 20 -1.49 2.86 8.74
C ASP A 20 -1.32 4.04 9.72
N ASN A 21 -1.62 3.81 11.00
CA ASN A 21 -1.42 4.77 12.08
C ASN A 21 0.06 5.15 12.23
N HIS A 22 0.98 4.19 12.17
CA HIS A 22 2.41 4.48 12.28
C HIS A 22 2.96 5.26 11.08
N LEU A 23 2.45 5.02 9.86
CA LEU A 23 2.79 5.82 8.69
C LEU A 23 2.31 7.27 8.88
N ARG A 24 1.04 7.48 9.25
CA ARG A 24 0.48 8.82 9.51
C ARG A 24 1.22 9.55 10.63
N LYS A 25 1.51 8.85 11.74
CA LYS A 25 2.28 9.37 12.87
C LYS A 25 3.69 9.79 12.45
N ALA A 26 4.37 8.99 11.64
CA ALA A 26 5.71 9.31 11.13
C ALA A 26 5.73 10.59 10.27
N VAL A 27 4.72 10.80 9.44
CA VAL A 27 4.57 12.02 8.64
C VAL A 27 4.29 13.22 9.53
N PHE A 28 3.34 13.09 10.46
CA PHE A 28 2.90 14.19 11.30
C PHE A 28 3.99 14.64 12.30
N GLU A 29 4.50 13.71 13.11
CA GLU A 29 5.39 14.01 14.23
C GLU A 29 6.84 14.20 13.79
N ARG A 30 7.28 13.44 12.78
CA ARG A 30 8.69 13.35 12.40
C ARG A 30 8.99 13.82 10.99
N ARG A 31 7.97 14.25 10.22
CA ARG A 31 8.12 14.73 8.84
C ARG A 31 8.79 13.71 7.92
N VAL A 32 8.61 12.42 8.21
CA VAL A 32 9.12 11.33 7.36
C VAL A 32 8.44 11.40 6.00
N LYS A 33 9.25 11.31 4.94
CA LYS A 33 8.74 11.22 3.56
C LYS A 33 8.33 9.78 3.28
N ILE A 34 7.06 9.58 2.95
CA ILE A 34 6.53 8.25 2.66
C ILE A 34 6.27 8.10 1.17
N ARG A 35 6.81 7.03 0.59
CA ARG A 35 6.50 6.59 -0.77
C ARG A 35 5.98 5.17 -0.71
N LEU A 36 4.75 4.97 -1.16
CA LEU A 36 4.07 3.69 -1.19
C LEU A 36 3.74 3.32 -2.63
N LEU A 37 4.31 2.20 -3.10
CA LEU A 37 4.01 1.63 -4.41
C LEU A 37 3.23 0.33 -4.22
N VAL A 38 1.96 0.32 -4.62
CA VAL A 38 1.04 -0.81 -4.37
C VAL A 38 0.67 -1.50 -5.67
N GLY A 39 0.76 -2.83 -5.68
CA GLY A 39 0.32 -3.62 -6.81
C GLY A 39 -1.20 -3.59 -6.95
N CYS A 40 -1.68 -3.25 -8.13
CA CYS A 40 -3.07 -3.38 -8.55
C CYS A 40 -3.19 -4.49 -9.60
N TRP A 41 -4.27 -5.25 -9.55
CA TRP A 41 -4.57 -6.34 -10.47
C TRP A 41 -6.08 -6.65 -10.42
N PRO A 42 -6.62 -7.50 -11.33
CA PRO A 42 -8.06 -7.71 -11.45
C PRO A 42 -8.79 -8.20 -10.19
N HIS A 43 -8.09 -8.85 -9.26
CA HIS A 43 -8.67 -9.34 -8.00
C HIS A 43 -8.29 -8.51 -6.77
N SER A 44 -7.79 -7.28 -6.97
CA SER A 44 -7.59 -6.33 -5.86
C SER A 44 -8.90 -6.05 -5.13
N LYS A 45 -8.87 -6.05 -3.79
CA LYS A 45 -10.03 -5.70 -2.96
C LYS A 45 -10.46 -4.25 -3.20
N ALA A 46 -11.74 -4.02 -3.43
CA ALA A 46 -12.28 -2.67 -3.67
C ALA A 46 -12.08 -1.74 -2.46
N GLU A 47 -12.11 -2.30 -1.25
CA GLU A 47 -11.90 -1.60 0.01
C GLU A 47 -10.49 -1.03 0.15
N MET A 48 -9.51 -1.53 -0.60
CA MET A 48 -8.13 -1.03 -0.61
C MET A 48 -8.05 0.44 -1.06
N PHE A 49 -8.83 0.81 -2.09
CA PHE A 49 -8.68 2.10 -2.75
C PHE A 49 -9.07 3.29 -1.85
N PRO A 50 -10.17 3.26 -1.07
CA PRO A 50 -10.46 4.30 -0.09
C PRO A 50 -9.35 4.51 0.94
N PHE A 51 -8.74 3.44 1.48
CA PHE A 51 -7.65 3.57 2.44
C PHE A 51 -6.40 4.19 1.82
N LEU A 52 -6.03 3.77 0.61
CA LEU A 52 -4.92 4.36 -0.13
C LEU A 52 -5.14 5.84 -0.45
N LYS A 53 -6.35 6.21 -0.87
CA LYS A 53 -6.74 7.61 -1.10
C LYS A 53 -6.65 8.42 0.20
N SER A 54 -7.14 7.88 1.31
CA SER A 54 -7.08 8.52 2.63
C SER A 54 -5.64 8.73 3.13
N LEU A 55 -4.73 7.79 2.85
CA LEU A 55 -3.31 7.95 3.19
C LEU A 55 -2.66 9.00 2.29
N ALA A 56 -2.92 8.95 0.98
CA ALA A 56 -2.38 9.92 0.02
C ALA A 56 -2.82 11.37 0.34
N ALA A 57 -4.05 11.55 0.81
CA ALA A 57 -4.58 12.86 1.20
C ALA A 57 -3.85 13.52 2.39
N VAL A 58 -3.00 12.79 3.11
CA VAL A 58 -2.12 13.38 4.14
C VAL A 58 -1.01 14.21 3.50
N GLY A 59 -0.59 13.87 2.27
CA GLY A 59 0.40 14.64 1.53
C GLY A 59 -0.17 16.00 1.11
N ASP A 60 0.45 17.07 1.58
CA ASP A 60 0.00 18.44 1.31
C ASP A 60 1.15 19.44 1.38
N ASN A 61 1.22 20.31 0.38
CA ASN A 61 2.28 21.32 0.27
C ASN A 61 2.16 22.40 1.34
N ARG A 62 0.95 22.74 1.81
CA ARG A 62 0.75 23.79 2.82
C ARG A 62 1.28 23.36 4.18
N THR A 63 1.01 22.11 4.55
CA THR A 63 1.51 21.48 5.78
C THR A 63 2.94 20.94 5.66
N ARG A 64 3.48 20.87 4.44
CA ARG A 64 4.77 20.24 4.09
C ARG A 64 4.82 18.75 4.44
N TYR A 65 3.67 18.07 4.50
CA TYR A 65 3.60 16.63 4.66
C TYR A 65 3.86 15.94 3.32
N SER A 66 4.76 14.95 3.29
CA SER A 66 5.18 14.27 2.07
C SER A 66 4.72 12.80 2.11
N VAL A 67 3.62 12.55 1.41
CA VAL A 67 3.08 11.20 1.20
C VAL A 67 2.77 11.03 -0.28
N GLU A 68 3.34 9.99 -0.88
CA GLU A 68 3.09 9.61 -2.26
C GLU A 68 2.60 8.17 -2.31
N VAL A 69 1.42 7.97 -2.90
CA VAL A 69 0.86 6.64 -3.14
C VAL A 69 0.70 6.45 -4.63
N ARG A 70 1.36 5.43 -5.18
CA ARG A 70 1.21 5.03 -6.58
C ARG A 70 0.69 3.60 -6.68
N LEU A 71 -0.13 3.37 -7.69
CA LEU A 71 -0.54 2.04 -8.10
C LEU A 71 0.27 1.63 -9.33
N PHE A 72 0.59 0.34 -9.41
CA PHE A 72 1.14 -0.23 -10.63
C PHE A 72 0.48 -1.56 -10.94
N MET A 73 0.44 -1.89 -12.22
CA MET A 73 0.03 -3.21 -12.71
C MET A 73 1.24 -3.89 -13.31
N VAL A 74 1.37 -5.20 -13.10
CA VAL A 74 2.40 -5.99 -13.78
C VAL A 74 2.03 -6.05 -15.26
N PRO A 75 2.88 -5.57 -16.18
CA PRO A 75 2.58 -5.61 -17.61
C PRO A 75 2.35 -7.06 -18.09
N SER A 76 1.43 -7.24 -19.02
CA SER A 76 1.16 -8.53 -19.64
C SER A 76 0.79 -8.41 -21.11
N SER A 77 1.32 -9.29 -21.94
CA SER A 77 0.75 -9.59 -23.26
C SER A 77 -0.60 -10.33 -23.14
N GLU A 78 -1.36 -10.38 -24.23
CA GLU A 78 -2.62 -11.14 -24.28
C GLU A 78 -2.44 -12.62 -23.91
N ALA A 79 -1.36 -13.26 -24.40
CA ALA A 79 -1.05 -14.64 -24.06
C ALA A 79 -0.77 -14.82 -22.56
N GLN A 80 -0.01 -13.90 -21.95
CA GLN A 80 0.29 -13.94 -20.51
C GLN A 80 -0.95 -13.65 -19.64
N ALA A 81 -1.88 -12.81 -20.11
CA ALA A 81 -3.11 -12.50 -19.39
C ALA A 81 -4.07 -13.70 -19.27
N ARG A 82 -3.94 -14.71 -20.14
CA ARG A 82 -4.70 -15.96 -20.06
C ARG A 82 -4.24 -16.88 -18.93
N ILE A 83 -3.07 -16.64 -18.34
CA ILE A 83 -2.55 -17.44 -17.21
C ILE A 83 -3.12 -16.85 -15.92
N PRO A 84 -4.06 -17.53 -15.24
CA PRO A 84 -4.72 -17.00 -14.06
C PRO A 84 -3.70 -16.78 -12.93
N TYR A 85 -3.88 -15.70 -12.16
CA TYR A 85 -3.08 -15.38 -10.96
C TYR A 85 -1.57 -15.17 -11.17
N ALA A 86 -1.08 -15.17 -12.41
CA ALA A 86 0.36 -15.13 -12.67
C ALA A 86 0.94 -13.70 -12.76
N ARG A 87 0.10 -12.68 -12.95
CA ARG A 87 0.50 -11.28 -13.13
C ARG A 87 0.22 -10.46 -11.86
N VAL A 88 0.79 -10.93 -10.75
CA VAL A 88 0.56 -10.34 -9.42
C VAL A 88 1.85 -9.88 -8.80
N ASN A 89 1.75 -8.80 -8.04
CA ASN A 89 2.82 -8.36 -7.18
C ASN A 89 2.67 -8.97 -5.77
N HIS A 90 3.71 -9.64 -5.30
CA HIS A 90 3.73 -10.35 -4.01
C HIS A 90 4.91 -9.95 -3.11
N ASN A 91 5.64 -8.90 -3.45
CA ASN A 91 6.67 -8.36 -2.57
C ASN A 91 6.07 -7.90 -1.22
N LYS A 92 6.77 -8.19 -0.12
CA LYS A 92 6.57 -7.46 1.14
C LYS A 92 7.94 -6.94 1.57
N TYR A 93 8.16 -5.66 1.37
CA TYR A 93 9.35 -5.02 1.87
C TYR A 93 9.06 -3.60 2.32
N MET A 94 9.92 -3.10 3.18
CA MET A 94 9.98 -1.71 3.58
C MET A 94 11.44 -1.28 3.60
N VAL A 95 11.75 -0.13 3.01
CA VAL A 95 13.09 0.44 3.01
C VAL A 95 13.07 1.75 3.78
N THR A 96 14.07 1.93 4.63
CA THR A 96 14.34 3.14 5.42
C THR A 96 15.75 3.62 5.10
N GLU A 97 16.17 4.72 5.72
CA GLU A 97 17.54 5.24 5.56
C GLU A 97 18.61 4.32 6.16
N LYS A 98 18.22 3.40 7.06
CA LYS A 98 19.15 2.56 7.83
C LYS A 98 19.01 1.06 7.60
N ALA A 99 17.85 0.62 7.10
CA ALA A 99 17.52 -0.79 6.99
C ALA A 99 16.51 -1.07 5.87
N ALA A 100 16.58 -2.29 5.33
CA ALA A 100 15.56 -2.89 4.49
C ALA A 100 14.98 -4.11 5.20
N TYR A 101 13.65 -4.19 5.26
CA TYR A 101 12.90 -5.36 5.71
C TYR A 101 12.36 -6.06 4.48
N ILE A 102 12.60 -7.37 4.35
CA ILE A 102 12.12 -8.18 3.22
C ILE A 102 11.56 -9.49 3.81
N GLY A 103 10.35 -9.88 3.42
CA GLY A 103 9.69 -11.12 3.85
C GLY A 103 8.38 -11.37 3.13
#